data_AF-A0A2D4SNL1-F1
#
_entry.id   AF-A0A2D4SNL1-F1
#
_cell.length_a   1.000
_cell.length_b   1.000
_cell.length_c   1.000
_cell.angle_alpha   90.00
_cell.angle_beta   90.00
_cell.angle_gamma   90.00
#
_symmetry.space_group_name_H-M   'P 1'
#
loop_
_entity.id
_entity.type
_entity.pdbx_description
1 polymer ?
#
loop_
_entity_poly.entity_id
_entity_poly.type
_entity_poly.pdbx_seq_one_letter_code
_entity_poly.pdbx_strand_id
1 'polypeptide(L)'
;MALPVYMLAKKVSFPFTGAFSVRVGKGRKWLFASGVIARETGVKKAYLPARRIQHCIEQSAKSAFAYRDRRGVLEDVWNALYRLPKNELGKKQGADLSLVMASGDDKGVNLCAINISGLWGKRVEDEQWIPVLPKKHPIFDIYGLIEDFPGSLCIENLPKGMIATAHPLFPMLPQEKELIDRLGVRDI
;
A
#
# COMPACT_ATOMS: atom_id res chain seq x y z
N MET A 1 20.86 8.25 -3.93
CA MET A 1 21.17 6.82 -4.18
C MET A 1 20.06 6.27 -5.06
N ALA A 2 20.34 6.08 -6.35
CA ALA A 2 19.37 5.69 -7.37
C ALA A 2 19.44 4.17 -7.59
N LEU A 3 18.30 3.49 -7.60
CA LEU A 3 18.23 2.05 -7.88
C LEU A 3 18.17 1.86 -9.41
N PRO A 4 19.11 1.16 -10.05
CA PRO A 4 19.01 0.83 -11.46
C PRO A 4 18.12 -0.40 -11.62
N VAL A 5 17.15 -0.35 -12.54
CA VAL A 5 16.36 -1.53 -12.92
C VAL A 5 16.59 -1.81 -14.40
N TYR A 6 17.21 -2.96 -14.66
CA TYR A 6 17.41 -3.52 -15.99
C TYR A 6 16.06 -3.88 -16.63
N MET A 7 15.88 -3.56 -17.92
CA MET A 7 14.76 -4.05 -18.71
C MET A 7 15.28 -4.90 -19.88
N LEU A 8 14.89 -6.18 -19.90
CA LEU A 8 14.92 -7.00 -21.11
C LEU A 8 13.62 -6.76 -21.90
N ALA A 9 13.77 -6.69 -23.21
CA ALA A 9 12.82 -6.15 -24.17
C ALA A 9 11.45 -6.83 -24.20
N LYS A 10 10.40 -6.04 -23.91
CA LYS A 10 9.03 -6.05 -24.48
C LYS A 10 8.35 -4.75 -24.02
N LYS A 11 7.27 -4.29 -24.67
CA LYS A 11 6.46 -3.15 -24.16
C LYS A 11 5.77 -3.57 -22.86
N VAL A 12 6.50 -3.55 -21.74
CA VAL A 12 5.97 -3.79 -20.40
C VAL A 12 5.60 -2.45 -19.78
N SER A 13 4.44 -2.36 -19.12
CA SER A 13 4.10 -1.21 -18.27
C SER A 13 5.20 -1.04 -17.23
N PHE A 14 5.70 0.19 -17.03
CA PHE A 14 6.69 0.47 -16.00
C PHE A 14 6.19 -0.07 -14.64
N PRO A 15 6.95 -0.94 -13.95
CA PRO A 15 6.50 -1.58 -12.70
C PRO A 15 6.30 -0.58 -11.54
N PHE A 16 6.69 0.68 -11.73
CA PHE A 16 6.63 1.75 -10.73
C PHE A 16 5.67 2.88 -11.11
N THR A 17 4.78 2.67 -12.08
CA THR A 17 3.83 3.70 -12.52
C THR A 17 2.96 4.15 -11.35
N GLY A 18 3.15 5.42 -10.94
CA GLY A 18 2.44 6.01 -9.81
C GLY A 18 2.83 5.48 -8.44
N ALA A 19 3.98 4.80 -8.34
CA ALA A 19 4.54 4.37 -7.06
C ALA A 19 5.10 5.56 -6.26
N PHE A 20 4.94 5.48 -4.94
CA PHE A 20 5.55 6.40 -4.00
C PHE A 20 6.03 5.67 -2.75
N SER A 21 7.00 6.29 -2.09
CA SER A 21 7.54 5.84 -0.82
C SER A 21 7.95 7.07 -0.01
N VAL A 22 7.61 7.05 1.27
CA VAL A 22 7.86 8.15 2.20
C VAL A 22 8.47 7.56 3.47
N ARG A 23 9.53 8.21 3.95
CA ARG A 23 10.10 7.99 5.27
C ARG A 23 10.24 9.33 5.97
N VAL A 24 9.60 9.47 7.13
CA VAL A 24 9.71 10.66 7.97
C VAL A 24 10.08 10.21 9.39
N GLY A 25 10.97 10.94 10.05
CA GLY A 25 11.33 10.68 11.43
C GLY A 25 11.56 11.96 12.21
N LYS A 26 11.25 11.93 13.51
CA LYS A 26 11.56 12.99 14.47
C LYS A 26 11.88 12.37 15.83
N GLY A 27 13.15 12.41 16.22
CA GLY A 27 13.62 11.71 17.42
C GLY A 27 13.37 10.21 17.29
N ARG A 28 12.68 9.63 18.28
CA ARG A 28 12.36 8.19 18.32
C ARG A 28 11.06 7.83 17.58
N LYS A 29 10.30 8.84 17.12
CA LYS A 29 9.09 8.64 16.32
C LYS A 29 9.42 8.57 14.85
N TRP A 30 8.74 7.68 14.12
CA TRP A 30 8.91 7.54 12.68
C TRP A 30 7.61 7.13 11.98
N LEU A 31 7.57 7.37 10.68
CA LEU A 31 6.53 6.93 9.77
C LEU A 31 7.16 6.49 8.45
N PHE A 32 6.76 5.31 8.00
CA PHE A 32 7.00 4.81 6.65
C PHE A 32 5.67 4.68 5.94
N ALA A 33 5.63 5.10 4.69
CA ALA A 33 4.50 4.84 3.81
C ALA A 33 4.99 4.38 2.45
N SER A 34 4.29 3.44 1.84
CA SER A 34 4.52 3.06 0.45
C SER A 34 3.22 2.67 -0.21
N GLY A 35 3.09 3.03 -1.49
CA GLY A 35 1.87 2.76 -2.21
C GLY A 35 2.01 3.02 -3.69
N VAL A 36 0.90 2.82 -4.39
CA VAL A 36 0.75 3.09 -5.81
C VAL A 36 -0.61 3.73 -6.06
N ILE A 37 -0.69 4.60 -7.05
CA ILE A 37 -1.93 5.26 -7.51
C ILE A 37 -1.90 5.50 -9.02
N ALA A 38 -3.06 5.62 -9.67
CA ALA A 38 -3.15 5.94 -11.10
C ALA A 38 -2.38 4.96 -12.00
N ARG A 39 -2.31 3.68 -11.61
CA ARG A 39 -1.47 2.64 -12.25
C ARG A 39 -1.86 2.33 -13.69
N GLU A 40 -3.13 2.57 -14.04
CA GLU A 40 -3.69 2.35 -15.38
C GLU A 40 -3.44 3.55 -16.31
N THR A 41 -2.71 4.56 -15.85
CA THR A 41 -2.34 5.74 -16.64
C THR A 41 -0.88 5.68 -17.07
N GLY A 42 -0.50 6.46 -18.09
CA GLY A 42 0.91 6.57 -18.48
C GLY A 42 1.75 7.24 -17.38
N VAL A 43 3.05 6.88 -17.29
CA VAL A 43 4.00 7.34 -16.25
C VAL A 43 3.91 8.85 -15.96
N LYS A 44 3.85 9.69 -17.01
CA LYS A 44 3.75 11.15 -16.86
C LYS A 44 2.50 11.61 -16.09
N LYS A 45 1.36 10.91 -16.29
CA LYS A 45 0.09 11.23 -15.63
C LYS A 45 0.01 10.64 -14.22
N ALA A 46 0.67 9.51 -13.97
CA ALA A 46 0.70 8.87 -12.65
C ALA A 46 1.68 9.54 -11.67
N TYR A 47 2.70 10.25 -12.17
CA TYR A 47 3.73 10.89 -11.36
C TYR A 47 3.18 11.97 -10.42
N LEU A 48 2.33 12.88 -10.93
CA LEU A 48 1.82 14.00 -10.15
C LEU A 48 0.96 13.55 -8.94
N PRO A 49 -0.03 12.65 -9.10
CA PRO A 49 -0.76 12.09 -7.97
C PRO A 49 0.15 11.44 -6.93
N ALA A 50 1.13 10.65 -7.37
CA ALA A 50 2.08 9.98 -6.47
C ALA A 50 2.92 10.98 -5.66
N ARG A 51 3.41 12.06 -6.29
CA ARG A 51 4.13 13.14 -5.59
C ARG A 51 3.23 13.90 -4.62
N ARG A 52 1.97 14.15 -5.00
CA ARG A 52 0.98 14.83 -4.17
C ARG A 52 0.70 14.05 -2.88
N ILE A 53 0.47 12.75 -3.00
CA ILE A 53 0.30 11.85 -1.84
C ILE A 53 1.55 11.84 -0.98
N GLN A 54 2.74 11.67 -1.59
CA GLN A 54 4.00 11.68 -0.85
C GLN A 54 4.18 12.97 -0.04
N HIS A 55 3.94 14.13 -0.66
CA HIS A 55 4.05 15.42 0.00
C HIS A 55 3.01 15.57 1.12
N CYS A 56 1.76 15.16 0.89
CA CYS A 56 0.71 15.18 1.89
C CYS A 56 1.09 14.36 3.13
N ILE A 57 1.55 13.12 2.93
CA ILE A 57 2.00 12.23 4.02
C ILE A 57 3.16 12.88 4.78
N GLU A 58 4.14 13.42 4.05
CA GLU A 58 5.32 14.00 4.66
C GLU A 58 5.00 15.21 5.55
N GLN A 59 4.19 16.15 5.05
CA GLN A 59 3.83 17.35 5.81
C GLN A 59 2.97 17.01 7.03
N SER A 60 1.96 16.16 6.84
CA SER A 60 1.06 15.75 7.91
C SER A 60 1.79 14.99 9.01
N ALA A 61 2.69 14.07 8.66
CA ALA A 61 3.49 13.34 9.64
C ALA A 61 4.44 14.27 10.43
N LYS A 62 5.13 15.20 9.76
CA LYS A 62 6.02 16.17 10.42
C LYS A 62 5.27 17.03 11.44
N SER A 63 4.05 17.46 11.10
CA SER A 63 3.17 18.20 12.00
C SER A 63 2.73 17.33 13.19
N ALA A 64 2.17 16.14 12.92
CA ALA A 64 1.58 15.27 13.93
C ALA A 64 2.60 14.77 14.99
N PHE A 65 3.87 14.54 14.61
CA PHE A 65 4.88 14.05 15.56
C PHE A 65 5.10 14.94 16.78
N ALA A 66 4.76 16.23 16.69
CA ALA A 66 4.90 17.16 17.80
C ALA A 66 3.92 16.89 18.96
N TYR A 67 2.74 16.29 18.70
CA TYR A 67 1.68 16.18 19.71
C TYR A 67 0.92 14.85 19.71
N ARG A 68 1.10 13.98 18.71
CA ARG A 68 0.44 12.66 18.63
C ARG A 68 1.37 11.51 18.99
N ASP A 69 0.78 10.39 19.41
CA ASP A 69 1.43 9.08 19.42
C ASP A 69 1.38 8.42 18.03
N ARG A 70 1.95 7.22 17.87
CA ARG A 70 1.98 6.49 16.59
C ARG A 70 0.60 6.29 15.95
N ARG A 71 -0.47 6.10 16.74
CA ARG A 71 -1.83 5.91 16.22
C ARG A 71 -2.38 7.24 15.70
N GLY A 72 -2.30 8.29 16.52
CA GLY A 72 -2.76 9.62 16.13
C GLY A 72 -2.03 10.18 14.91
N VAL A 73 -0.75 9.84 14.73
CA VAL A 73 -0.01 10.18 13.49
C VAL A 73 -0.65 9.53 12.27
N LEU A 74 -0.99 8.24 12.33
CA LEU A 74 -1.65 7.55 11.21
C LEU A 74 -3.02 8.13 10.92
N GLU A 75 -3.81 8.44 11.94
CA GLU A 75 -5.13 9.07 11.81
C GLU A 75 -5.04 10.45 11.17
N ASP A 76 -4.12 11.32 11.64
CA ASP A 76 -3.95 12.67 11.08
C ASP A 76 -3.44 12.62 9.62
N VAL A 77 -2.52 11.70 9.29
CA VAL A 77 -2.06 11.48 7.91
C VAL A 77 -3.20 10.99 7.02
N TRP A 78 -4.00 10.03 7.50
CA TRP A 78 -5.15 9.52 6.76
C TRP A 78 -6.18 10.62 6.48
N ASN A 79 -6.53 11.40 7.50
CA ASN A 79 -7.46 12.52 7.37
C ASN A 79 -6.96 13.57 6.37
N ALA A 80 -5.65 13.79 6.30
CA ALA A 80 -5.07 14.68 5.29
C ALA A 80 -5.17 14.10 3.87
N LEU A 81 -4.93 12.79 3.69
CA LEU A 81 -5.11 12.11 2.41
C LEU A 81 -6.56 12.14 1.94
N TYR A 82 -7.51 11.90 2.86
CA TYR A 82 -8.94 11.96 2.58
C TYR A 82 -9.39 13.33 2.05
N ARG A 83 -8.77 14.40 2.55
CA ARG A 83 -9.07 15.79 2.14
C ARG A 83 -8.39 16.21 0.83
N LEU A 84 -7.56 15.37 0.22
CA LEU A 84 -6.97 15.70 -1.08
C LEU A 84 -8.08 15.85 -2.13
N PRO A 85 -8.01 16.85 -3.02
CA PRO A 85 -8.97 16.99 -4.10
C PRO A 85 -8.98 15.73 -4.98
N LYS A 86 -10.12 15.04 -5.06
CA LYS A 86 -10.26 13.74 -5.75
C LYS A 86 -9.85 13.80 -7.23
N ASN A 87 -10.05 14.95 -7.90
CA ASN A 87 -9.63 15.19 -9.27
C ASN A 87 -8.10 15.23 -9.46
N GLU A 88 -7.32 15.45 -8.40
CA GLU A 88 -5.85 15.42 -8.43
C GLU A 88 -5.27 14.00 -8.27
N LEU A 89 -6.12 13.02 -7.94
CA LEU A 89 -5.73 11.64 -7.65
C LEU A 89 -5.79 10.71 -8.87
N GLY A 90 -5.80 11.28 -10.08
CA GLY A 90 -5.86 10.55 -11.34
C GLY A 90 -7.28 10.23 -11.82
N LYS A 91 -7.39 9.48 -12.93
CA LYS A 91 -8.67 9.25 -13.63
C LYS A 91 -9.70 8.54 -12.75
N LYS A 92 -9.25 7.64 -11.88
CA LYS A 92 -10.10 6.89 -10.94
C LYS A 92 -10.34 7.64 -9.62
N GLN A 93 -9.92 8.90 -9.53
CA GLN A 93 -10.20 9.76 -8.38
C GLN A 93 -9.73 9.17 -7.03
N GLY A 94 -8.63 8.43 -7.03
CA GLY A 94 -8.10 7.74 -5.84
C GLY A 94 -8.73 6.39 -5.52
N ALA A 95 -9.71 5.93 -6.31
CA ALA A 95 -10.31 4.60 -6.15
C ALA A 95 -9.34 3.45 -6.44
N ASP A 96 -8.18 3.73 -7.06
CA ASP A 96 -7.11 2.77 -7.33
C ASP A 96 -5.87 2.95 -6.45
N LEU A 97 -5.99 3.70 -5.35
CA LEU A 97 -4.94 3.82 -4.35
C LEU A 97 -4.75 2.48 -3.62
N SER A 98 -3.51 2.00 -3.60
CA SER A 98 -3.05 0.99 -2.65
C SER A 98 -1.96 1.60 -1.80
N LEU A 99 -2.04 1.43 -0.48
CA LEU A 99 -1.16 2.11 0.46
C LEU A 99 -0.93 1.22 1.68
N VAL A 100 0.32 1.17 2.14
CA VAL A 100 0.70 0.73 3.48
C VAL A 100 1.35 1.90 4.21
N MET A 101 1.00 2.09 5.47
CA MET A 101 1.62 3.03 6.39
C MET A 101 1.98 2.29 7.67
N ALA A 102 3.17 2.56 8.19
CA ALA A 102 3.54 2.17 9.54
C ALA A 102 4.06 3.39 10.29
N SER A 103 3.63 3.55 11.53
CA SER A 103 4.21 4.53 12.44
C SER A 103 4.67 3.83 13.71
N GLY A 104 5.81 4.23 14.23
CA GLY A 104 6.35 3.65 15.45
C GLY A 104 7.03 4.66 16.36
N ASP A 105 7.16 4.25 17.61
CA ASP A 105 7.82 4.94 18.72
C ASP A 105 8.41 3.89 19.68
N ASP A 106 8.89 4.32 20.85
CA ASP A 106 9.49 3.44 21.86
C ASP A 106 8.53 2.38 22.43
N LYS A 107 7.22 2.57 22.24
CA LYS A 107 6.19 1.68 22.77
C LYS A 107 5.70 0.68 21.73
N GLY A 108 6.19 0.74 20.49
CA GLY A 108 5.88 -0.22 19.44
C GLY A 108 5.46 0.42 18.13
N VAL A 109 4.69 -0.33 17.34
CA VAL A 109 4.37 -0.01 15.95
C VAL A 109 2.88 -0.15 15.69
N ASN A 110 2.31 0.77 14.93
CA ASN A 110 1.00 0.61 14.32
C ASN A 110 1.13 0.57 12.79
N LEU A 111 0.39 -0.33 12.16
CA LEU A 111 0.31 -0.49 10.71
C LEU A 111 -1.11 -0.28 10.23
N CYS A 112 -1.27 0.50 9.18
CA CYS A 112 -2.53 0.81 8.51
C CYS A 112 -2.34 0.58 7.01
N ALA A 113 -3.29 -0.04 6.32
CA ALA A 113 -3.19 -0.25 4.87
C ALA A 113 -4.58 -0.26 4.21
N ILE A 114 -4.59 -0.09 2.89
CA ILE A 114 -5.78 -0.25 2.05
C ILE A 114 -5.41 -0.94 0.75
N ASN A 115 -6.35 -1.72 0.20
CA ASN A 115 -6.23 -2.33 -1.12
C ASN A 115 -4.90 -3.11 -1.29
N ILE A 116 -4.52 -3.85 -0.25
CA ILE A 116 -3.36 -4.74 -0.21
C ILE A 116 -3.79 -6.20 -0.35
N SER A 117 -2.97 -7.02 -0.99
CA SER A 117 -3.30 -8.42 -1.28
C SER A 117 -3.17 -9.37 -0.07
N GLY A 118 -2.53 -8.91 1.00
CA GLY A 118 -2.33 -9.69 2.22
C GLY A 118 -1.30 -9.06 3.15
N LEU A 119 -1.26 -9.54 4.39
CA LEU A 119 -0.26 -9.20 5.39
C LEU A 119 0.28 -10.50 5.97
N TRP A 120 1.60 -10.70 5.91
CA TRP A 120 2.27 -11.91 6.39
C TRP A 120 3.30 -11.59 7.45
N GLY A 121 3.42 -12.46 8.43
CA GLY A 121 4.38 -12.39 9.52
C GLY A 121 5.15 -13.71 9.62
N LYS A 122 6.39 -13.63 10.07
CA LYS A 122 7.22 -14.80 10.34
C LYS A 122 6.96 -15.24 11.79
N ARG A 123 6.45 -16.46 11.96
CA ARG A 123 6.25 -17.08 13.28
C ARG A 123 7.61 -17.37 13.91
N VAL A 124 7.75 -17.14 15.22
CA VAL A 124 9.05 -17.19 15.91
C VAL A 124 9.50 -18.62 16.16
N GLU A 125 8.55 -19.50 16.47
CA GLU A 125 8.81 -20.87 16.91
C GLU A 125 9.40 -21.74 15.80
N ASP A 126 8.93 -21.55 14.57
CA ASP A 126 9.24 -22.44 13.44
C ASP A 126 9.57 -21.69 12.15
N GLU A 127 9.77 -20.38 12.25
CA GLU A 127 10.17 -19.53 11.14
C GLU A 127 9.18 -19.49 9.96
N GLN A 128 7.96 -20.02 10.13
CA GLN A 128 6.97 -20.11 9.04
C GLN A 128 6.33 -18.74 8.75
N TRP A 129 6.16 -18.42 7.46
CA TRP A 129 5.34 -17.28 7.05
C TRP A 129 3.86 -17.62 7.15
N ILE A 130 3.14 -16.88 7.98
CA ILE A 130 1.70 -17.04 8.19
C ILE A 130 0.96 -15.72 7.92
N PRO A 131 -0.30 -15.77 7.44
CA PRO A 131 -1.11 -14.57 7.32
C PRO A 131 -1.36 -13.96 8.70
N VAL A 132 -1.12 -12.66 8.85
CA VAL A 132 -1.30 -11.92 10.11
C VAL A 132 -2.78 -11.59 10.36
N LEU A 133 -3.56 -11.50 9.28
CA LEU A 133 -4.98 -11.16 9.32
C LEU A 133 -5.79 -12.16 8.48
N PRO A 134 -7.04 -12.45 8.87
CA PRO A 134 -7.91 -13.33 8.10
C PRO A 134 -8.28 -12.69 6.75
N LYS A 135 -8.51 -13.52 5.72
CA LYS A 135 -8.81 -13.04 4.35
C LYS A 135 -9.98 -12.05 4.24
N LYS A 136 -10.93 -12.09 5.20
CA LYS A 136 -12.10 -11.20 5.25
C LYS A 136 -11.86 -9.89 6.03
N HIS A 137 -10.61 -9.59 6.40
CA HIS A 137 -10.30 -8.39 7.16
C HIS A 137 -10.50 -7.12 6.29
N PRO A 138 -11.10 -6.03 6.81
CA PRO A 138 -11.38 -4.81 6.04
C PRO A 138 -10.17 -4.15 5.37
N ILE A 139 -8.97 -4.38 5.92
CA ILE A 139 -7.69 -3.90 5.33
C ILE A 139 -7.41 -4.47 3.93
N PHE A 140 -8.01 -5.63 3.61
CA PHE A 140 -7.90 -6.32 2.33
C PHE A 140 -9.01 -5.93 1.36
N ASP A 141 -9.88 -4.99 1.75
CA ASP A 141 -10.95 -4.54 0.90
C ASP A 141 -10.39 -3.76 -0.31
N ILE A 142 -11.02 -3.95 -1.47
CA ILE A 142 -10.55 -3.49 -2.79
C ILE A 142 -10.95 -2.04 -3.09
N TYR A 143 -11.60 -1.37 -2.14
CA TYR A 143 -11.95 0.04 -2.26
C TYR A 143 -10.67 0.89 -2.10
N GLY A 144 -10.52 1.91 -2.96
CA GLY A 144 -9.40 2.85 -2.89
C GLY A 144 -9.47 3.75 -1.66
N LEU A 145 -9.34 5.06 -1.83
CA LEU A 145 -9.50 5.98 -0.69
C LEU A 145 -10.91 5.83 -0.07
N ILE A 146 -11.00 5.18 1.09
CA ILE A 146 -12.23 5.01 1.86
C ILE A 146 -12.49 6.26 2.73
N GLU A 147 -13.75 6.49 3.11
CA GLU A 147 -14.15 7.69 3.86
C GLU A 147 -13.64 7.65 5.31
N ASP A 148 -13.66 6.47 5.92
CA ASP A 148 -13.25 6.25 7.30
C ASP A 148 -11.80 5.79 7.42
N PHE A 149 -11.19 5.94 8.59
CA PHE A 149 -9.88 5.35 8.87
C PHE A 149 -9.97 3.81 8.80
N PRO A 150 -9.13 3.11 8.00
CA PRO A 150 -9.19 1.65 7.82
C PRO A 150 -8.80 0.81 9.05
N GLY A 151 -8.63 1.46 10.22
CA GLY A 151 -8.10 0.85 11.42
C GLY A 151 -6.58 0.63 11.35
N SER A 152 -5.97 0.32 12.49
CA SER A 152 -4.55 -0.02 12.55
C SER A 152 -4.30 -1.29 13.34
N LEU A 153 -3.43 -2.16 12.83
CA LEU A 153 -2.88 -3.29 13.55
C LEU A 153 -1.70 -2.82 14.41
N CYS A 154 -1.75 -3.07 15.71
CA CYS A 154 -0.61 -2.86 16.60
C CYS A 154 0.32 -4.08 16.55
N ILE A 155 1.62 -3.84 16.43
CA ILE A 155 2.65 -4.88 16.39
C ILE A 155 3.71 -4.52 17.44
N GLU A 156 4.06 -5.49 18.28
CA GLU A 156 5.06 -5.29 19.34
C GLU A 156 6.47 -5.12 18.76
N ASN A 157 6.77 -5.76 17.63
CA ASN A 157 8.06 -5.70 16.95
C ASN A 157 7.91 -5.52 15.44
N LEU A 158 8.73 -4.63 14.85
CA LEU A 158 8.69 -4.35 13.41
C LEU A 158 9.29 -5.51 12.59
N PRO A 159 8.67 -5.94 11.48
CA PRO A 159 9.39 -6.68 10.45
C PRO A 159 10.46 -5.77 9.80
N LYS A 160 11.64 -6.32 9.46
CA LYS A 160 12.79 -5.57 8.90
C LYS A 160 12.51 -4.88 7.55
N GLY A 161 11.36 -5.11 6.93
CA GLY A 161 10.91 -4.45 5.73
C GLY A 161 9.40 -4.61 5.54
N MET A 162 8.78 -3.62 4.89
CA MET A 162 7.38 -3.68 4.45
C MET A 162 7.34 -3.50 2.94
N ILE A 163 6.61 -4.39 2.27
CA ILE A 163 6.38 -4.32 0.83
C ILE A 163 4.87 -4.26 0.64
N ALA A 164 4.37 -3.14 0.11
CA ALA A 164 3.00 -3.07 -0.39
C ALA A 164 2.96 -3.51 -1.85
N THR A 165 2.05 -4.43 -2.17
CA THR A 165 1.70 -4.79 -3.54
C THR A 165 0.22 -4.51 -3.73
N ALA A 166 -0.11 -3.74 -4.76
CA ALA A 166 -1.50 -3.46 -5.09
C ALA A 166 -2.21 -4.71 -5.59
N HIS A 167 -3.44 -4.93 -5.15
CA HIS A 167 -4.28 -5.96 -5.75
C HIS A 167 -4.55 -5.59 -7.22
N PRO A 168 -4.23 -6.43 -8.22
CA PRO A 168 -4.69 -6.19 -9.59
C PRO A 168 -6.22 -6.10 -9.55
N LEU A 169 -6.82 -5.02 -10.06
CA LEU A 169 -8.27 -4.91 -10.20
C LEU A 169 -8.64 -5.91 -11.31
N PHE A 170 -8.89 -7.15 -10.89
CA PHE A 170 -9.41 -8.36 -11.56
C PHE A 170 -8.94 -8.72 -12.98
N PRO A 171 -8.80 -10.03 -13.24
CA PRO A 171 -9.68 -10.64 -14.22
C PRO A 171 -10.67 -11.55 -13.50
N MET A 172 -11.94 -11.55 -13.91
CA MET A 172 -12.77 -12.74 -13.71
C MET A 172 -11.94 -13.92 -14.18
N LEU A 173 -11.66 -14.86 -13.29
CA LEU A 173 -11.13 -16.15 -13.71
C LEU A 173 -12.15 -16.69 -14.72
N PRO A 174 -11.73 -17.14 -15.92
CA PRO A 174 -12.61 -17.93 -16.76
C PRO A 174 -13.19 -19.05 -15.89
N GLN A 175 -14.49 -19.35 -16.04
CA GLN A 175 -15.03 -20.55 -15.37
C GLN A 175 -14.11 -21.72 -15.70
N GLU A 176 -13.76 -22.54 -14.71
CA GLU A 176 -12.73 -23.58 -14.76
C GLU A 176 -12.77 -24.43 -16.06
N LYS A 177 -13.96 -24.60 -16.62
CA LYS A 177 -14.26 -25.23 -17.90
C LYS A 177 -13.57 -24.58 -19.12
N GLU A 178 -13.49 -23.25 -19.21
CA GLU A 178 -12.82 -22.53 -20.31
C GLU A 178 -11.29 -22.63 -20.25
N LEU A 179 -10.73 -22.84 -19.06
CA LEU A 179 -9.30 -23.02 -18.83
C LEU A 179 -8.84 -24.43 -19.25
N ILE A 180 -9.66 -25.45 -18.98
CA ILE A 180 -9.41 -26.84 -19.38
C ILE A 180 -9.43 -26.98 -20.91
N ASP A 181 -10.42 -26.39 -21.58
CA ASP A 181 -10.54 -26.48 -23.05
C ASP A 181 -9.42 -25.73 -23.80
N ARG A 182 -8.89 -24.63 -23.24
CA ARG A 182 -7.83 -23.83 -23.89
C ARG A 182 -6.41 -24.32 -23.61
N LEU A 183 -6.18 -25.01 -22.50
CA LEU A 183 -4.86 -25.52 -22.13
C LEU A 183 -4.57 -26.92 -22.71
N GLY A 184 -5.57 -27.58 -23.30
CA GLY A 184 -5.38 -28.88 -23.96
C GLY A 184 -4.93 -30.00 -23.02
N VAL A 185 -5.12 -29.84 -21.71
CA VAL A 185 -4.80 -30.88 -20.72
C VAL A 185 -5.99 -31.83 -20.65
N ARG A 186 -5.92 -32.91 -21.43
CA ARG A 186 -6.74 -34.11 -21.20
C ARG A 186 -5.95 -35.04 -20.29
N ASP A 187 -6.57 -35.40 -19.18
CA ASP A 187 -6.30 -36.52 -18.27
C ASP A 187 -4.97 -36.54 -17.49
N ILE A 188 -5.10 -36.41 -16.16
CA ILE A 188 -4.52 -37.32 -15.15
C ILE A 188 -5.63 -37.66 -14.16
#